data_AF-A0A0V0GED5-F1
#
_entry.id   AF-A0A0V0GED5-F1
#
_cell.length_a   1.000
_cell.length_b   1.000
_cell.length_c   1.000
_cell.angle_alpha   90.00
_cell.angle_beta   90.00
_cell.angle_gamma   90.00
#
_symmetry.space_group_name_H-M   'P 1'
#
loop_
_entity.id
_entity.type
_entity.pdbx_description
1 polymer ?
#
loop_
_entity_poly.entity_id
_entity_poly.type
_entity_poly.pdbx_seq_one_letter_code
_entity_poly.pdbx_strand_id
1 'polypeptide(L)' 'MSPPSMAAVFDKHGPIDTVISLIEIPPMEISEKDVCVKMLAAPINPADINIIEGVYPTR' A
#
# COMPACT_ATOMS: atom_id res chain seq x y z
N MET A 1 -18.03 -0.45 -8.01
CA MET A 1 -16.96 -1.46 -7.91
C MET A 1 -15.71 -0.94 -8.59
N SER A 2 -14.55 -1.03 -7.95
CA SER A 2 -13.24 -0.78 -8.56
C SER A 2 -12.84 -1.96 -9.47
N PRO A 3 -11.94 -1.78 -10.44
CA PRO A 3 -11.29 -2.91 -11.08
C PRO A 3 -10.39 -3.68 -10.09
N PRO A 4 -10.01 -4.93 -10.40
CA PRO A 4 -8.90 -5.58 -9.71
C PRO A 4 -7.60 -4.78 -9.92
N SER A 5 -6.68 -4.85 -8.96
CA SER A 5 -5.43 -4.08 -9.01
C SER A 5 -4.28 -4.82 -8.35
N MET A 6 -3.04 -4.42 -8.65
CA MET A 6 -1.85 -4.91 -7.96
C MET A 6 -1.42 -3.93 -6.88
N ALA A 7 -1.08 -4.46 -5.69
CA ALA A 7 -0.63 -3.67 -4.56
C ALA A 7 0.62 -4.27 -3.90
N ALA A 8 1.55 -3.42 -3.50
CA ALA A 8 2.61 -3.77 -2.56
C ALA A 8 2.05 -3.67 -1.13
N VAL A 9 2.09 -4.76 -0.37
CA VAL A 9 1.50 -4.88 0.97
C VAL A 9 2.50 -5.47 1.96
N PHE A 10 2.37 -5.09 3.23
CA PHE A 10 3.09 -5.68 4.36
C PHE A 10 2.13 -5.77 5.55
N ASP A 11 2.22 -6.83 6.35
CA ASP A 11 1.36 -7.09 7.51
C ASP A 11 2.11 -7.02 8.86
N LYS A 12 3.44 -6.95 8.81
CA LYS A 12 4.34 -6.86 9.96
C LYS A 12 5.53 -5.96 9.64
N HIS A 13 6.08 -5.35 10.67
CA HIS A 13 7.30 -4.58 10.55
C HIS A 13 8.53 -5.47 10.33
N GLY A 14 9.50 -4.99 9.56
CA GLY A 14 10.77 -5.68 9.36
C GLY A 14 11.54 -5.18 8.13
N PRO A 15 12.65 -5.86 7.78
CA PRO A 15 13.44 -5.51 6.61
C PRO A 15 12.60 -5.51 5.33
N ILE A 16 12.69 -4.42 4.56
CA ILE A 16 11.85 -4.11 3.39
C ILE A 16 11.81 -5.28 2.38
N ASP A 17 12.96 -5.92 2.17
CA ASP A 17 13.15 -7.04 1.24
C ASP A 17 12.54 -8.37 1.71
N THR A 18 12.06 -8.42 2.96
CA THR A 18 11.48 -9.63 3.55
C THR A 18 9.99 -9.52 3.88
N VAL A 19 9.46 -8.31 4.05
CA VAL A 19 8.08 -8.11 4.56
C VAL A 19 7.10 -7.63 3.50
N ILE A 20 7.58 -7.12 2.36
CA ILE A 20 6.70 -6.64 1.30
C ILE A 20 6.36 -7.77 0.33
N SER A 21 5.07 -7.92 0.06
CA SER A 21 4.55 -8.81 -0.96
C SER A 21 3.78 -8.02 -2.01
N LEU A 22 3.86 -8.46 -3.26
CA LEU A 22 3.08 -7.90 -4.35
C LEU A 22 1.87 -8.81 -4.60
N ILE A 23 0.66 -8.34 -4.32
CA ILE A 23 -0.57 -9.14 -4.39
C ILE A 23 -1.65 -8.51 -5.27
N GLU A 24 -2.50 -9.36 -5.85
CA GLU A 24 -3.71 -8.91 -6.53
C GLU A 24 -4.80 -8.64 -5.51
N ILE A 25 -5.39 -7.44 -5.60
CA ILE A 25 -6.50 -6.99 -4.78
C ILE A 25 -7.78 -7.11 -5.62
N PRO A 26 -8.82 -7.78 -5.12
CA PRO A 26 -10.08 -7.92 -5.82
C PRO A 26 -10.82 -6.58 -5.95
N PRO A 27 -11.81 -6.48 -6.85
CA PRO A 27 -12.74 -5.36 -6.93
C PRO A 27 -13.32 -4.97 -5.55
N MET A 28 -13.27 -3.67 -5.23
CA MET A 28 -13.83 -3.11 -4.00
C MET A 28 -15.08 -2.29 -4.29
N GLU A 29 -16.00 -2.22 -3.33
CA GLU A 29 -17.14 -1.30 -3.41
C GLU A 29 -16.67 0.16 -3.39
N ILE A 30 -17.34 1.01 -4.18
CA ILE A 30 -17.07 2.45 -4.27
C ILE A 30 -18.40 3.11 -3.94
N SER A 31 -18.45 3.85 -2.84
CA SER A 31 -19.65 4.57 -2.42
C SER A 31 -19.85 5.85 -3.24
N GLU A 32 -21.00 6.52 -3.06
CA GLU A 32 -21.34 7.74 -3.81
C GLU A 32 -20.32 8.88 -3.67
N LYS A 33 -19.51 8.87 -2.61
CA LYS A 33 -18.52 9.92 -2.32
C LYS A 33 -17.07 9.49 -2.55
N ASP A 34 -16.85 8.25 -2.99
CA ASP A 34 -15.53 7.72 -3.24
C ASP A 34 -15.09 7.98 -4.68
N VAL A 35 -13.78 8.02 -4.89
CA VAL A 35 -13.17 8.08 -6.23
C VAL A 35 -12.22 6.92 -6.42
N CYS A 36 -12.31 6.25 -7.56
CA CYS A 36 -11.36 5.21 -7.95
C CYS A 36 -10.26 5.83 -8.80
N VAL A 37 -9.03 5.80 -8.29
CA VAL A 37 -7.87 6.38 -8.97
C VAL A 37 -7.02 5.27 -9.58
N LYS A 38 -6.62 5.44 -10.84
CA LYS A 38 -5.57 4.62 -11.44
C LYS A 38 -4.21 5.26 -11.15
N MET A 39 -3.47 4.66 -10.23
CA MET A 39 -2.11 5.10 -9.92
C MET A 39 -1.22 4.96 -11.16
N LEU A 40 -0.57 6.04 -11.58
CA LEU A 40 0.37 6.05 -12.72
C LEU A 40 1.82 5.88 -12.24
N ALA A 41 2.14 6.46 -11.09
CA ALA A 41 3.41 6.32 -10.40
C ALA A 41 3.23 6.66 -8.92
N ALA A 42 4.11 6.13 -8.07
CA ALA A 42 4.25 6.52 -6.67
C ALA A 42 5.76 6.56 -6.34
N PRO A 43 6.28 7.66 -5.76
CA PRO A 43 7.66 7.70 -5.31
C PRO A 43 7.88 6.80 -4.09
N ILE A 44 9.11 6.32 -3.91
CA ILE A 44 9.54 5.68 -2.66
C ILE A 44 10.28 6.75 -1.85
N ASN A 45 9.72 7.11 -0.69
CA ASN A 45 10.29 8.12 0.20
C ASN A 45 10.87 7.48 1.47
N PRO A 46 11.78 8.15 2.19
CA PRO A 46 12.30 7.66 3.47
C PRO A 46 11.21 7.39 4.52
N ALA A 47 10.11 8.15 4.50
CA ALA A 47 8.99 7.93 5.41
C ALA A 47 8.28 6.58 5.18
N ASP A 48 8.12 6.16 3.92
CA ASP A 48 7.48 4.89 3.56
C ASP A 48 8.30 3.71 4.11
N ILE A 49 9.62 3.78 3.95
CA ILE A 49 10.58 2.81 4.49
C ILE A 49 10.47 2.73 6.01
N ASN A 50 10.52 3.88 6.69
CA ASN A 50 10.47 3.94 8.14
C ASN A 50 9.18 3.33 8.71
N ILE A 51 8.04 3.50 8.02
CA ILE A 51 6.76 2.90 8.42
C ILE A 51 6.84 1.38 8.30
N ILE A 52 7.37 0.87 7.19
CA ILE A 52 7.52 -0.58 6.95
C ILE A 52 8.47 -1.20 7.97
N GLU A 53 9.60 -0.57 8.25
CA GLU A 53 10.57 -1.05 9.25
C GLU A 53 10.10 -0.86 10.70
N GLY A 54 9.04 -0.09 10.93
CA GLY A 54 8.48 0.16 12.27
C GLY A 54 9.27 1.18 13.10
N VAL A 55 10.08 2.01 12.44
CA VAL A 55 10.89 3.07 13.08
C VAL A 55 10.32 4.47 12.86
N TYR A 56 9.24 4.61 12.09
CA TYR A 56 8.53 5.87 11.97
C TYR A 56 7.81 6.19 13.29
N PRO A 57 7.88 7.43 13.80
CA PRO A 57 7.28 7.77 15.08
C PRO A 57 5.76 7.54 15.06
N THR A 58 5.31 6.52 15.77
CA THR A 58 3.91 6.37 16.20
C THR A 58 3.79 7.04 17.56
N ARG A 59 2.71 7.80 17.76
CA ARG A 59 2.44 8.48 19.04
C ARG A 59 2.27 7.50 20.18
#